data_AF-A0A0J1AWW4-F1
#
_entry.id   AF-A0A0J1AWW4-F1
#
_cell.length_a   1.000
_cell.length_b   1.000
_cell.length_c   1.000
_cell.angle_alpha   90.00
_cell.angle_beta   90.00
_cell.angle_gamma   90.00
#
_symmetry.space_group_name_H-M   'P 1'
#
loop_
_entity.id
_entity.type
_entity.pdbx_description
1 polymer ?
#
loop_
_entity_poly.entity_id
_entity_poly.type
_entity_poly.pdbx_seq_one_letter_code
_entity_poly.pdbx_strand_id
1 'polypeptide(L)'
;MGGNAFAVPAARLTIPEYEALRLHLLFRLDAFAPVDTAPYLSNKASHGDIDVLLGWDKAGWENGKGRGEGKVNLSRVTRAEMLASALRAAGVADVTLLSPGNQLATWCDIVTAHIGGTHWLRLGGQMSVAIPMRVVREALRLWSFFVPELLDMGPPAPVTTSEDIDRDGAAPLHTSSSETFETAPTSPAGISPAPTPGFPPPTAAHLSPNHPYADLVPNTFAQVDLLLLPPPAVPFQRFTHAYGSTMLLLSQLVRRASSCRDFVLQGHCAVLRWDPYPGCPKAEVRLTHSPDALCAYLGLRWDAWEASKPATEEDLFAWFADCGAASPAARGLRQMARHGLVEGTYTHQGRSRVAVLDVFGAWLRERGWGPSTRSPSPAKSEGSEGSERTGTGTGSGKEQAAESLAEAKDGLKRATPESETEPPTPKKPKPPQPVNAVPPNQPRPLPSAHAAILRYWGKEEEYVAAVQAIRPMAALRWAGVERRRLADIRKAEEATKKEQAEAESASGCANISAAA
;
A
#
# COMPACT_ATOMS: atom_id res chain seq x y z
N MET A 1 -10.79 -2.55 -13.71
CA MET A 1 -10.26 -3.91 -14.00
C MET A 1 -11.23 -4.90 -13.38
N GLY A 2 -11.65 -5.96 -14.08
CA GLY A 2 -12.46 -7.05 -13.53
C GLY A 2 -11.83 -7.62 -12.26
N GLY A 3 -12.62 -7.92 -11.22
CA GLY A 3 -12.14 -8.72 -10.10
C GLY A 3 -11.60 -10.07 -10.60
N ASN A 4 -10.52 -10.57 -9.98
CA ASN A 4 -9.88 -11.83 -10.36
C ASN A 4 -9.65 -12.77 -9.16
N ALA A 5 -10.51 -12.68 -8.14
CA ALA A 5 -10.39 -13.51 -6.95
C ALA A 5 -10.53 -15.02 -7.28
N PHE A 6 -11.28 -15.35 -8.33
CA PHE A 6 -11.60 -16.73 -8.71
C PHE A 6 -10.70 -17.31 -9.80
N ALA A 7 -9.59 -16.64 -10.14
CA ALA A 7 -8.75 -16.95 -11.32
C ALA A 7 -9.53 -16.96 -12.65
N VAL A 8 -10.74 -16.40 -12.65
CA VAL A 8 -11.62 -16.21 -13.80
C VAL A 8 -11.99 -14.73 -13.83
N PRO A 9 -11.82 -14.02 -14.96
CA PRO A 9 -12.17 -12.62 -15.05
C PRO A 9 -13.67 -12.37 -14.80
N ALA A 10 -13.98 -11.52 -13.83
CA ALA A 10 -15.35 -11.04 -13.61
C ALA A 10 -15.77 -10.04 -14.71
N ALA A 11 -17.08 -9.96 -14.94
CA ALA A 11 -17.69 -8.98 -15.82
C ALA A 11 -17.43 -7.56 -15.31
N ARG A 12 -17.20 -6.63 -16.24
CA ARG A 12 -17.21 -5.21 -15.92
C ARG A 12 -18.66 -4.74 -15.84
N LEU A 13 -18.99 -4.02 -14.77
CA LEU A 13 -20.31 -3.45 -14.59
C LEU A 13 -20.37 -2.05 -15.22
N THR A 14 -21.48 -1.75 -15.87
CA THR A 14 -21.87 -0.37 -16.17
C THR A 14 -22.22 0.37 -14.87
N ILE A 15 -22.25 1.71 -14.88
CA ILE A 15 -22.63 2.51 -13.70
C ILE A 15 -24.03 2.12 -13.17
N PRO A 16 -25.08 2.01 -14.02
CA PRO A 16 -26.40 1.56 -13.55
C PRO A 16 -26.38 0.16 -12.93
N GLU A 17 -25.66 -0.80 -13.54
CA GLU A 17 -25.53 -2.16 -13.01
C GLU A 17 -24.79 -2.20 -11.67
N TYR A 18 -23.73 -1.40 -11.54
CA TYR A 18 -22.98 -1.26 -10.29
C TYR A 18 -23.89 -0.72 -9.19
N GLU A 19 -24.59 0.39 -9.45
CA GLU A 19 -25.47 1.02 -8.46
C GLU A 19 -26.64 0.12 -8.07
N ALA A 20 -27.26 -0.56 -9.04
CA ALA A 20 -28.32 -1.51 -8.76
C ALA A 20 -27.83 -2.71 -7.93
N LEU A 21 -26.65 -3.26 -8.24
CA LEU A 21 -26.07 -4.34 -7.45
C LEU A 21 -25.68 -3.85 -6.04
N ARG A 22 -25.11 -2.64 -5.92
CA ARG A 22 -24.82 -2.00 -4.63
C ARG A 22 -26.08 -1.88 -3.77
N LEU A 23 -27.16 -1.31 -4.30
CA LEU A 23 -28.44 -1.20 -3.57
C LEU A 23 -29.00 -2.56 -3.17
N HIS A 24 -28.91 -3.56 -4.06
CA HIS A 24 -29.28 -4.93 -3.74
C HIS A 24 -28.47 -5.50 -2.57
N LEU A 25 -27.15 -5.30 -2.56
CA LEU A 25 -26.26 -5.76 -1.50
C LEU A 25 -26.56 -5.06 -0.17
N LEU A 26 -26.73 -3.73 -0.17
CA LEU A 26 -27.07 -2.96 1.04
C LEU A 26 -28.40 -3.43 1.64
N PHE A 27 -29.39 -3.70 0.81
CA PHE A 27 -30.69 -4.21 1.26
C PHE A 27 -30.61 -5.63 1.82
N ARG A 28 -29.85 -6.53 1.17
CA ARG A 28 -29.75 -7.93 1.58
C ARG A 28 -28.81 -8.12 2.77
N LEU A 29 -27.87 -7.21 3.00
CA LEU A 29 -26.91 -7.32 4.10
C LEU A 29 -27.33 -6.50 5.32
N ASP A 30 -28.58 -6.04 5.40
CA ASP A 30 -29.12 -5.21 6.49
C ASP A 30 -28.98 -5.80 7.91
N ALA A 31 -28.83 -7.13 8.01
CA ALA A 31 -28.55 -7.83 9.26
C ALA A 31 -27.14 -7.54 9.84
N PHE A 32 -26.24 -6.99 9.03
CA PHE A 32 -24.95 -6.46 9.48
C PHE A 32 -25.12 -4.99 9.86
N ALA A 33 -24.40 -4.52 10.89
CA ALA A 33 -24.57 -3.16 11.36
C ALA A 33 -23.23 -2.56 11.80
N PRO A 34 -22.75 -1.49 11.14
CA PRO A 34 -23.28 -0.88 9.92
C PRO A 34 -22.90 -1.65 8.64
N VAL A 35 -23.66 -1.45 7.54
CA VAL A 35 -23.25 -1.81 6.18
C VAL A 35 -22.91 -0.55 5.41
N ASP A 36 -21.79 -0.55 4.70
CA ASP A 36 -21.41 0.57 3.84
C ASP A 36 -20.63 0.10 2.61
N THR A 37 -20.37 1.00 1.68
CA THR A 37 -19.51 0.79 0.50
C THR A 37 -18.49 1.92 0.42
N ALA A 38 -17.25 1.62 0.02
CA ALA A 38 -16.27 2.67 -0.17
C ALA A 38 -16.65 3.57 -1.37
N PRO A 39 -16.52 4.90 -1.27
CA PRO A 39 -16.76 5.78 -2.40
C PRO A 39 -15.67 5.57 -3.46
N TYR A 40 -16.05 5.76 -4.72
CA TYR A 40 -15.18 5.61 -5.87
C TYR A 40 -15.10 6.90 -6.70
N LEU A 41 -14.02 7.03 -7.46
CA LEU A 41 -13.80 8.17 -8.33
C LEU A 41 -14.57 7.97 -9.63
N SER A 42 -15.06 9.06 -10.22
CA SER A 42 -15.79 9.06 -11.50
C SER A 42 -14.97 8.47 -12.65
N ASN A 43 -13.64 8.64 -12.64
CA ASN A 43 -12.73 8.07 -13.63
C ASN A 43 -12.59 6.53 -13.54
N LYS A 44 -13.20 5.89 -12.53
CA LYS A 44 -13.33 4.43 -12.43
C LYS A 44 -14.67 3.93 -12.97
N ALA A 45 -15.20 4.61 -13.99
CA ALA A 45 -16.40 4.30 -14.77
C ALA A 45 -16.67 2.81 -15.09
N SER A 46 -15.64 1.94 -15.12
CA SER A 46 -15.82 0.48 -15.17
C SER A 46 -15.22 -0.19 -13.92
N HIS A 47 -16.10 -0.55 -13.00
CA HIS A 47 -15.78 -1.35 -11.83
C HIS A 47 -15.74 -2.83 -12.20
N GLY A 48 -14.76 -3.55 -11.68
CA GLY A 48 -14.71 -5.01 -11.82
C GLY A 48 -15.16 -5.77 -10.59
N ASP A 49 -15.13 -5.09 -9.45
CA ASP A 49 -15.51 -5.58 -8.14
C ASP A 49 -16.23 -4.49 -7.35
N ILE A 50 -17.09 -4.92 -6.43
CA ILE A 50 -17.76 -4.06 -5.45
C ILE A 50 -17.24 -4.40 -4.07
N ASP A 51 -16.61 -3.45 -3.39
CA ASP A 51 -16.23 -3.59 -1.99
C ASP A 51 -17.40 -3.21 -1.07
N VAL A 52 -17.90 -4.16 -0.29
CA VAL A 52 -18.92 -3.95 0.74
C VAL A 52 -18.31 -4.14 2.12
N LEU A 53 -18.50 -3.15 2.98
CA LEU A 53 -18.00 -3.11 4.34
C LEU A 53 -19.12 -3.55 5.28
N LEU A 54 -18.86 -4.58 6.08
CA LEU A 54 -19.85 -5.20 6.96
C LEU A 54 -19.40 -5.13 8.42
N GLY A 55 -20.10 -4.34 9.21
CA GLY A 55 -19.97 -4.30 10.67
C GLY A 55 -20.47 -5.61 11.29
N TRP A 56 -19.58 -6.31 11.96
CA TRP A 56 -19.83 -7.58 12.61
C TRP A 56 -18.95 -7.75 13.86
N ASP A 57 -19.57 -7.67 15.05
CA ASP A 57 -18.87 -7.84 16.33
C ASP A 57 -18.22 -9.20 16.51
N LYS A 58 -18.71 -10.21 15.77
CA LYS A 58 -18.19 -11.58 15.78
C LYS A 58 -17.28 -11.88 14.61
N ALA A 59 -16.87 -10.87 13.84
CA ALA A 59 -15.78 -11.04 12.91
C ALA A 59 -14.56 -11.48 13.73
N GLY A 60 -14.30 -12.79 13.77
CA GLY A 60 -13.01 -13.36 14.17
C GLY A 60 -11.97 -12.93 13.15
N TRP A 61 -11.68 -11.63 13.14
CA TRP A 61 -10.98 -10.88 12.10
C TRP A 61 -9.57 -11.40 11.91
N GLU A 62 -8.99 -12.03 12.94
CA GLU A 62 -7.60 -12.47 13.02
C GLU A 62 -7.03 -12.87 11.64
N ASN A 63 -6.22 -11.96 11.08
CA ASN A 63 -5.59 -12.10 9.78
C ASN A 63 -4.84 -13.44 9.75
N GLY A 64 -5.36 -14.41 8.99
CA GLY A 64 -4.77 -15.75 8.87
C GLY A 64 -5.64 -16.91 9.35
N LYS A 65 -6.76 -16.65 10.05
CA LYS A 65 -7.72 -17.70 10.42
C LYS A 65 -8.87 -17.80 9.41
N GLY A 66 -9.18 -19.04 9.00
CA GLY A 66 -10.37 -19.36 8.21
C GLY A 66 -10.28 -19.01 6.72
N ARG A 67 -9.24 -19.52 6.05
CA ARG A 67 -9.24 -19.61 4.59
C ARG A 67 -10.19 -20.72 4.15
N GLY A 68 -10.90 -20.50 3.06
CA GLY A 68 -11.77 -21.51 2.49
C GLY A 68 -12.32 -21.03 1.16
N GLU A 69 -12.80 -21.98 0.38
CA GLU A 69 -13.50 -21.74 -0.86
C GLU A 69 -14.64 -22.73 -1.00
N GLY A 70 -15.67 -22.32 -1.73
CA GLY A 70 -16.84 -23.14 -1.89
C GLY A 70 -17.73 -22.67 -3.03
N LYS A 71 -18.50 -23.63 -3.52
CA LYS A 71 -19.66 -23.41 -4.37
C LYS A 71 -20.91 -23.59 -3.51
N VAL A 72 -21.83 -22.65 -3.60
CA VAL A 72 -23.09 -22.71 -2.85
C VAL A 72 -23.80 -24.01 -3.17
N ASN A 73 -24.00 -24.82 -2.14
CA ASN A 73 -24.82 -26.01 -2.24
C ASN A 73 -26.26 -25.66 -1.86
N LEU A 74 -27.12 -25.43 -2.86
CA LEU A 74 -28.53 -25.04 -2.65
C LEU A 74 -29.33 -26.07 -1.82
N SER A 75 -28.93 -27.35 -1.79
CA SER A 75 -29.56 -28.34 -0.90
C SER A 75 -29.32 -28.05 0.59
N ARG A 76 -28.27 -27.29 0.92
CA ARG A 76 -28.04 -26.73 2.26
C ARG A 76 -28.79 -25.41 2.48
N VAL A 77 -29.27 -24.77 1.41
CA VAL A 77 -29.88 -23.43 1.42
C VAL A 77 -31.37 -23.44 1.78
N THR A 78 -32.11 -24.52 1.56
CA THR A 78 -33.45 -24.68 2.18
C THR A 78 -33.40 -24.62 3.71
N ARG A 79 -32.26 -25.00 4.31
CA ARG A 79 -31.95 -24.78 5.73
C ARG A 79 -31.45 -23.35 6.01
N ALA A 80 -30.84 -22.69 5.03
CA ALA A 80 -30.41 -21.29 5.08
C ALA A 80 -31.58 -20.29 5.02
N GLU A 81 -32.72 -20.62 4.41
CA GLU A 81 -33.93 -19.80 4.51
C GLU A 81 -34.52 -19.85 5.92
N MET A 82 -34.57 -21.04 6.53
CA MET A 82 -34.90 -21.20 7.94
C MET A 82 -33.87 -20.49 8.84
N LEU A 83 -32.57 -20.54 8.50
CA LEU A 83 -31.55 -19.84 9.27
C LEU A 83 -31.51 -18.34 8.98
N ALA A 84 -31.88 -17.85 7.81
CA ALA A 84 -32.03 -16.42 7.52
C ALA A 84 -33.27 -15.85 8.22
N SER A 85 -34.35 -16.63 8.30
CA SER A 85 -35.45 -16.37 9.23
C SER A 85 -35.00 -16.46 10.69
N ALA A 86 -34.12 -17.39 11.06
CA ALA A 86 -33.60 -17.49 12.43
C ALA A 86 -32.57 -16.40 12.77
N LEU A 87 -31.77 -15.93 11.82
CA LEU A 87 -30.81 -14.83 11.95
C LEU A 87 -31.59 -13.53 12.15
N ARG A 88 -32.66 -13.33 11.36
CA ARG A 88 -33.64 -12.24 11.56
C ARG A 88 -34.40 -12.37 12.88
N ALA A 89 -34.85 -13.57 13.26
CA ALA A 89 -35.63 -13.80 14.49
C ALA A 89 -34.78 -13.82 15.77
N ALA A 90 -33.48 -14.14 15.69
CA ALA A 90 -32.55 -14.20 16.82
C ALA A 90 -31.73 -12.92 16.99
N GLY A 91 -31.97 -11.88 16.18
CA GLY A 91 -31.23 -10.61 16.24
C GLY A 91 -29.71 -10.80 16.21
N VAL A 92 -29.21 -11.68 15.32
CA VAL A 92 -27.81 -12.12 15.12
C VAL A 92 -26.81 -11.68 16.21
N ALA A 93 -27.03 -12.13 17.44
CA ALA A 93 -26.14 -11.86 18.57
C ALA A 93 -25.47 -13.11 19.14
N ASP A 94 -25.79 -14.32 18.68
CA ASP A 94 -25.25 -15.54 19.30
C ASP A 94 -24.73 -16.67 18.38
N VAL A 95 -23.81 -16.34 17.47
CA VAL A 95 -22.95 -17.37 16.81
C VAL A 95 -21.72 -17.69 17.68
N THR A 96 -21.88 -17.86 18.99
CA THR A 96 -20.77 -18.22 19.90
C THR A 96 -20.67 -19.74 20.13
N LEU A 97 -21.50 -20.54 19.47
CA LEU A 97 -21.79 -21.92 19.87
C LEU A 97 -21.34 -23.01 18.89
N LEU A 98 -20.39 -22.75 18.02
CA LEU A 98 -20.25 -23.54 16.80
C LEU A 98 -18.76 -23.88 16.49
N SER A 99 -18.44 -25.18 16.55
CA SER A 99 -17.13 -25.84 16.34
C SER A 99 -16.36 -25.48 15.04
N PRO A 100 -15.01 -25.48 15.04
CA PRO A 100 -14.21 -24.55 14.22
C PRO A 100 -14.11 -24.77 12.69
N GLY A 101 -14.67 -25.84 12.12
CA GLY A 101 -14.43 -26.22 10.71
C GLY A 101 -15.62 -26.04 9.77
N ASN A 102 -16.70 -26.80 9.99
CA ASN A 102 -17.80 -26.90 9.03
C ASN A 102 -18.77 -25.71 9.02
N GLN A 103 -18.83 -24.92 10.10
CA GLN A 103 -19.79 -23.82 10.16
C GLN A 103 -19.31 -22.56 9.47
N LEU A 104 -18.00 -22.36 9.31
CA LEU A 104 -17.51 -21.24 8.53
C LEU A 104 -17.92 -21.38 7.05
N ALA A 105 -17.70 -22.55 6.46
CA ALA A 105 -18.13 -22.82 5.09
C ALA A 105 -19.65 -22.72 4.95
N THR A 106 -20.40 -23.23 5.94
CA THR A 106 -21.87 -23.11 5.96
C THR A 106 -22.30 -21.64 6.03
N TRP A 107 -21.68 -20.84 6.88
CA TRP A 107 -21.95 -19.40 6.99
C TRP A 107 -21.64 -18.67 5.68
N CYS A 108 -20.50 -18.98 5.05
CA CYS A 108 -20.18 -18.44 3.72
C CYS A 108 -21.24 -18.85 2.68
N ASP A 109 -21.63 -20.13 2.62
CA ASP A 109 -22.69 -20.61 1.73
C ASP A 109 -24.00 -19.82 1.93
N ILE A 110 -24.37 -19.56 3.19
CA ILE A 110 -25.58 -18.79 3.54
C ILE A 110 -25.47 -17.36 3.07
N VAL A 111 -24.39 -16.65 3.42
CA VAL A 111 -24.20 -15.23 3.03
C VAL A 111 -24.16 -15.11 1.51
N THR A 112 -23.42 -15.99 0.83
CA THR A 112 -23.34 -16.03 -0.63
C THR A 112 -24.70 -16.28 -1.25
N ALA A 113 -25.45 -17.30 -0.80
CA ALA A 113 -26.79 -17.56 -1.30
C ALA A 113 -27.74 -16.38 -1.03
N HIS A 114 -27.61 -15.72 0.13
CA HIS A 114 -28.46 -14.62 0.55
C HIS A 114 -28.35 -13.42 -0.40
N ILE A 115 -27.16 -13.12 -0.90
CA ILE A 115 -26.94 -12.05 -1.90
C ILE A 115 -27.03 -12.52 -3.36
N GLY A 116 -27.51 -13.74 -3.59
CA GLY A 116 -27.67 -14.31 -4.94
C GLY A 116 -26.38 -14.78 -5.60
N GLY A 117 -25.29 -14.95 -4.84
CA GLY A 117 -24.03 -15.48 -5.32
C GLY A 117 -24.03 -17.00 -5.49
N THR A 118 -23.04 -17.50 -6.22
CA THR A 118 -22.88 -18.94 -6.50
C THR A 118 -21.58 -19.52 -5.97
N HIS A 119 -20.53 -18.72 -5.88
CA HIS A 119 -19.21 -19.13 -5.41
C HIS A 119 -18.68 -18.11 -4.42
N TRP A 120 -17.84 -18.58 -3.52
CA TRP A 120 -17.15 -17.73 -2.57
C TRP A 120 -15.71 -18.19 -2.32
N LEU A 121 -14.87 -17.20 -2.04
CA LEU A 121 -13.49 -17.36 -1.59
C LEU A 121 -13.31 -16.51 -0.34
N ARG A 122 -12.85 -17.09 0.76
CA ARG A 122 -12.58 -16.37 2.02
C ARG A 122 -11.09 -16.37 2.32
N LEU A 123 -10.57 -15.17 2.60
CA LEU A 123 -9.18 -14.92 2.96
C LEU A 123 -9.10 -14.09 4.26
N GLY A 124 -9.45 -14.74 5.39
CA GLY A 124 -9.48 -14.07 6.69
C GLY A 124 -10.74 -13.20 6.83
N GLY A 125 -10.55 -11.90 7.06
CA GLY A 125 -11.65 -10.93 7.17
C GLY A 125 -12.32 -10.54 5.85
N GLN A 126 -11.76 -10.95 4.71
CA GLN A 126 -12.31 -10.69 3.38
C GLN A 126 -12.97 -11.94 2.80
N MET A 127 -14.11 -11.78 2.14
CA MET A 127 -14.82 -12.82 1.42
C MET A 127 -15.24 -12.30 0.04
N SER A 128 -14.65 -12.83 -1.02
CA SER A 128 -15.05 -12.56 -2.39
C SER A 128 -16.19 -13.48 -2.80
N VAL A 129 -17.17 -12.95 -3.52
CA VAL A 129 -18.38 -13.65 -3.96
C VAL A 129 -18.60 -13.43 -5.45
N ALA A 130 -18.90 -14.51 -6.18
CA ALA A 130 -19.30 -14.45 -7.59
C ALA A 130 -20.83 -14.31 -7.70
N ILE A 131 -21.30 -13.16 -8.17
CA ILE A 131 -22.73 -12.86 -8.41
C ILE A 131 -23.04 -13.03 -9.89
N PRO A 132 -23.91 -13.97 -10.31
CA PRO A 132 -24.25 -14.13 -11.72
C PRO A 132 -24.84 -12.84 -12.33
N MET A 133 -24.49 -12.51 -13.57
CA MET A 133 -24.98 -11.30 -14.25
C MET A 133 -26.51 -11.26 -14.40
N ARG A 134 -27.19 -12.41 -14.37
CA ARG A 134 -28.67 -12.45 -14.31
C ARG A 134 -29.22 -11.78 -13.05
N VAL A 135 -28.56 -11.96 -11.91
CA VAL A 135 -28.95 -11.35 -10.61
C VAL A 135 -28.72 -9.84 -10.67
N VAL A 136 -27.61 -9.40 -11.26
CA VAL A 136 -27.30 -7.99 -11.48
C VAL A 136 -28.37 -7.30 -12.35
N ARG A 137 -28.75 -7.93 -13.47
CA ARG A 137 -29.79 -7.39 -14.37
C ARG A 137 -31.18 -7.39 -13.74
N GLU A 138 -31.48 -8.39 -12.92
CA GLU A 138 -32.73 -8.44 -12.15
C GLU A 138 -32.77 -7.34 -11.10
N ALA A 139 -31.67 -7.12 -10.37
CA ALA A 139 -31.53 -6.00 -9.45
C ALA A 139 -31.69 -4.66 -10.17
N LEU A 140 -31.09 -4.48 -11.36
CA LEU A 140 -31.26 -3.26 -12.16
C LEU A 140 -32.73 -3.03 -12.55
N ARG A 141 -33.42 -4.07 -13.01
CA ARG A 141 -34.85 -3.98 -13.35
C ARG A 141 -35.72 -3.65 -12.13
N LEU A 142 -35.40 -4.22 -10.97
CA LEU A 142 -36.13 -3.98 -9.73
C LEU A 142 -35.91 -2.55 -9.24
N TRP A 143 -34.65 -2.13 -9.14
CA TRP A 143 -34.30 -0.83 -8.57
C TRP A 143 -34.60 0.32 -9.51
N SER A 144 -34.59 0.14 -10.84
CA SER A 144 -35.01 1.20 -11.78
C SER A 144 -36.48 1.58 -11.63
N PHE A 145 -37.30 0.72 -11.04
CA PHE A 145 -38.68 1.06 -10.67
C PHE A 145 -38.73 2.01 -9.46
N PHE A 146 -37.82 1.85 -8.49
CA PHE A 146 -37.79 2.64 -7.25
C PHE A 146 -36.90 3.89 -7.35
N VAL A 147 -35.89 3.85 -8.22
CA VAL A 147 -34.91 4.90 -8.47
C VAL A 147 -34.78 5.07 -9.99
N PRO A 148 -35.73 5.78 -10.64
CA PRO A 148 -35.74 5.97 -12.09
C PRO A 148 -34.43 6.56 -12.63
N GLU A 149 -33.76 7.39 -11.83
CA GLU A 149 -32.48 8.03 -12.15
C GLU A 149 -31.36 7.02 -12.44
N LEU A 150 -31.51 5.75 -12.01
CA LEU A 150 -30.57 4.67 -12.38
C LEU A 150 -30.48 4.49 -13.90
N LEU A 151 -31.56 4.73 -14.64
CA LEU A 151 -31.58 4.61 -16.10
C LEU A 151 -31.00 5.85 -16.80
N ASP A 152 -31.08 7.00 -16.15
CA ASP A 152 -30.59 8.29 -16.64
C ASP A 152 -29.10 8.52 -16.31
N MET A 153 -28.47 7.63 -15.55
CA MET A 153 -27.02 7.53 -15.44
C MET A 153 -26.43 7.01 -16.76
N GLY A 154 -26.49 7.88 -17.78
CA GLY A 154 -25.93 7.65 -19.10
C GLY A 154 -24.45 7.25 -19.02
N PRO A 155 -23.88 6.72 -20.12
CA PRO A 155 -22.46 6.43 -20.16
C PRO A 155 -21.71 7.71 -19.74
N PRO A 156 -20.69 7.59 -18.87
CA PRO A 156 -19.91 8.75 -18.48
C PRO A 156 -19.43 9.42 -19.76
N ALA A 157 -19.57 10.76 -19.82
CA ALA A 157 -19.08 11.53 -20.95
C ALA A 157 -17.65 11.02 -21.26
N PRO A 158 -17.35 10.72 -22.53
CA PRO A 158 -16.05 10.15 -22.89
C PRO A 158 -14.99 11.03 -22.26
N VAL A 159 -14.21 10.45 -21.32
CA VAL A 159 -13.12 11.16 -20.67
C VAL A 159 -12.15 11.49 -21.78
N THR A 160 -12.10 12.76 -22.18
CA THR A 160 -11.05 13.28 -23.06
C THR A 160 -9.76 13.15 -22.26
N THR A 161 -9.07 12.02 -22.43
CA THR A 161 -7.71 11.85 -21.94
C THR A 161 -6.88 12.96 -22.56
N SER A 162 -6.24 13.77 -21.74
CA SER A 162 -5.43 14.93 -22.17
C SER A 162 -4.23 14.55 -23.05
N GLU A 163 -4.07 13.27 -23.41
CA GLU A 163 -3.06 12.79 -24.35
C GLU A 163 -3.40 13.13 -25.83
N ASP A 164 -4.63 13.55 -26.15
CA ASP A 164 -5.04 13.89 -27.52
C ASP A 164 -5.09 15.40 -27.83
N ILE A 165 -4.62 16.29 -26.93
CA ILE A 165 -4.72 17.76 -27.12
C ILE A 165 -3.45 18.39 -27.73
N ASP A 166 -2.32 17.69 -27.81
CA ASP A 166 -1.09 18.25 -28.41
C ASP A 166 -0.70 17.59 -29.74
N ARG A 167 -1.53 17.81 -30.78
CA ARG A 167 -1.13 17.71 -32.20
C ARG A 167 -2.20 18.34 -33.09
N ASP A 168 -2.17 19.67 -33.19
CA ASP A 168 -2.36 20.42 -34.45
C ASP A 168 -2.38 21.92 -34.15
N GLY A 169 -1.19 22.46 -33.90
CA GLY A 169 -0.93 23.89 -34.00
C GLY A 169 -0.45 24.23 -35.41
N ALA A 170 -1.38 24.42 -36.34
CA ALA A 170 -1.13 25.18 -37.57
C ALA A 170 -2.45 25.75 -38.13
N ALA A 171 -2.62 27.06 -38.02
CA ALA A 171 -3.66 27.80 -38.74
C ALA A 171 -3.43 27.71 -40.26
N PRO A 172 -4.48 27.88 -41.09
CA PRO A 172 -4.47 29.09 -41.91
C PRO A 172 -5.85 29.77 -42.14
N LEU A 173 -5.72 30.99 -42.64
CA LEU A 173 -6.75 31.96 -43.04
C LEU A 173 -7.70 31.47 -44.16
N HIS A 174 -8.90 32.05 -44.12
CA HIS A 174 -10.00 32.13 -45.10
C HIS A 174 -9.72 31.77 -46.58
N THR A 175 -10.67 31.04 -47.20
CA THR A 175 -11.51 31.53 -48.33
C THR A 175 -12.73 30.63 -48.57
N SER A 176 -13.83 31.24 -49.02
CA SER A 176 -15.08 30.61 -49.44
C SER A 176 -15.00 29.95 -50.82
N SER A 177 -15.69 28.82 -51.00
CA SER A 177 -16.55 28.55 -52.17
C SER A 177 -17.24 27.18 -52.05
N SER A 178 -18.31 27.07 -52.83
CA SER A 178 -19.37 26.08 -52.86
C SER A 178 -19.02 24.72 -53.48
N GLU A 179 -19.92 23.77 -53.19
CA GLU A 179 -20.41 22.69 -54.07
C GLU A 179 -19.87 21.24 -53.96
N THR A 180 -20.89 20.35 -53.91
CA THR A 180 -21.00 18.96 -54.35
C THR A 180 -20.64 17.77 -53.45
N PHE A 181 -21.68 16.93 -53.29
CA PHE A 181 -21.72 15.51 -52.93
C PHE A 181 -20.61 14.69 -53.61
N GLU A 182 -19.93 13.79 -52.88
CA GLU A 182 -20.09 12.32 -52.95
C GLU A 182 -18.98 11.58 -52.19
N THR A 183 -19.32 10.38 -51.71
CA THR A 183 -18.49 9.25 -51.25
C THR A 183 -17.82 9.28 -49.87
N ALA A 184 -18.14 8.22 -49.11
CA ALA A 184 -17.65 7.87 -47.78
C ALA A 184 -16.19 7.36 -47.81
N PRO A 185 -15.37 7.66 -46.80
CA PRO A 185 -14.11 6.97 -46.62
C PRO A 185 -14.24 5.78 -45.65
N THR A 186 -13.77 4.65 -46.14
CA THR A 186 -13.40 3.43 -45.41
C THR A 186 -12.58 3.71 -44.15
N SER A 187 -12.98 3.09 -43.04
CA SER A 187 -12.23 3.07 -41.77
C SER A 187 -10.80 2.54 -41.95
N PRO A 188 -9.77 3.22 -41.41
CA PRO A 188 -8.44 2.62 -41.32
C PRO A 188 -8.40 1.58 -40.20
N ALA A 189 -7.80 0.43 -40.52
CA ALA A 189 -7.58 -0.67 -39.61
C ALA A 189 -6.81 -0.20 -38.36
N GLY A 190 -7.37 -0.52 -37.18
CA GLY A 190 -6.76 -0.22 -35.89
C GLY A 190 -5.41 -0.93 -35.74
N ILE A 191 -4.37 -0.14 -35.50
CA ILE A 191 -3.09 -0.63 -35.02
C ILE A 191 -3.28 -1.03 -33.56
N SER A 192 -3.34 -2.33 -33.31
CA SER A 192 -3.35 -2.90 -31.98
C SER A 192 -1.97 -2.69 -31.34
N PRO A 193 -1.84 -2.03 -30.18
CA PRO A 193 -0.54 -1.86 -29.54
C PRO A 193 0.02 -3.23 -29.13
N ALA A 194 1.31 -3.43 -29.40
CA ALA A 194 2.01 -4.67 -29.13
C ALA A 194 1.89 -5.06 -27.63
N PRO A 195 1.63 -6.35 -27.32
CA PRO A 195 1.50 -6.80 -25.94
C PRO A 195 2.83 -6.63 -25.20
N THR A 196 2.80 -5.90 -24.09
CA THR A 196 3.89 -5.81 -23.14
C THR A 196 4.16 -7.20 -22.55
N PRO A 197 5.42 -7.65 -22.38
CA PRO A 197 5.73 -8.96 -21.80
C PRO A 197 5.45 -8.96 -20.30
N GLY A 198 4.18 -9.16 -19.94
CA GLY A 198 3.74 -9.55 -18.61
C GLY A 198 3.41 -11.04 -18.61
N PHE A 199 3.65 -11.72 -17.49
CA PHE A 199 3.15 -13.09 -17.28
C PHE A 199 1.68 -13.16 -17.73
N PRO A 200 1.30 -14.07 -18.65
CA PRO A 200 -0.08 -14.21 -19.03
C PRO A 200 -0.88 -14.50 -17.75
N PRO A 201 -2.00 -13.79 -17.49
CA PRO A 201 -2.87 -14.18 -16.40
C PRO A 201 -3.19 -15.66 -16.59
N PRO A 202 -3.24 -16.48 -15.53
CA PRO A 202 -3.61 -17.88 -15.65
C PRO A 202 -4.93 -17.93 -16.40
N THR A 203 -4.89 -18.34 -17.67
CA THR A 203 -6.08 -18.48 -18.48
C THR A 203 -6.87 -19.64 -17.88
N ALA A 204 -8.20 -19.51 -17.83
CA ALA A 204 -9.10 -20.53 -17.28
C ALA A 204 -8.82 -21.96 -17.80
N ALA A 205 -8.16 -22.07 -18.97
CA ALA A 205 -7.63 -23.30 -19.57
C ALA A 205 -6.64 -24.10 -18.68
N HIS A 206 -6.13 -23.53 -17.59
CA HIS A 206 -5.19 -24.21 -16.68
C HIS A 206 -5.79 -24.61 -15.34
N LEU A 207 -7.06 -24.30 -15.07
CA LEU A 207 -7.71 -24.81 -13.86
C LEU A 207 -7.97 -26.31 -14.02
N SER A 208 -7.58 -27.10 -13.02
CA SER A 208 -7.91 -28.53 -12.97
C SER A 208 -9.42 -28.71 -13.13
N PRO A 209 -9.91 -29.75 -13.83
CA PRO A 209 -11.34 -30.07 -13.88
C PRO A 209 -12.00 -30.21 -12.50
N ASN A 210 -11.20 -30.47 -11.46
CA ASN A 210 -11.64 -30.58 -10.07
C ASN A 210 -11.53 -29.26 -9.29
N HIS A 211 -11.15 -28.15 -9.93
CA HIS A 211 -11.08 -26.84 -9.28
C HIS A 211 -12.50 -26.37 -8.93
N PRO A 212 -12.75 -25.79 -7.74
CA PRO A 212 -14.10 -25.35 -7.31
C PRO A 212 -14.70 -24.23 -8.16
N TYR A 213 -13.97 -23.71 -9.14
CA TYR A 213 -14.39 -22.63 -10.05
C TYR A 213 -14.35 -23.05 -11.52
N ALA A 214 -14.16 -24.34 -11.82
CA ALA A 214 -14.03 -24.82 -13.21
C ALA A 214 -15.30 -24.57 -14.05
N ASP A 215 -16.45 -24.35 -13.41
CA ASP A 215 -17.72 -24.02 -14.04
C ASP A 215 -18.01 -22.52 -14.15
N LEU A 216 -17.15 -21.65 -13.59
CA LEU A 216 -17.27 -20.20 -13.80
C LEU A 216 -16.85 -19.84 -15.22
N VAL A 217 -17.78 -19.28 -15.97
CA VAL A 217 -17.51 -18.76 -17.32
C VAL A 217 -17.04 -17.30 -17.22
N PRO A 218 -15.92 -16.92 -17.86
CA PRO A 218 -15.44 -15.54 -17.88
C PRO A 218 -16.53 -14.53 -18.25
N ASN A 219 -16.56 -13.38 -17.57
CA ASN A 219 -17.50 -12.28 -17.81
C ASN A 219 -19.00 -12.64 -17.63
N THR A 220 -19.33 -13.74 -16.97
CA THR A 220 -20.74 -14.12 -16.68
C THR A 220 -21.18 -13.84 -15.24
N PHE A 221 -20.27 -13.30 -14.42
CA PHE A 221 -20.51 -12.94 -13.04
C PHE A 221 -19.82 -11.62 -12.69
N ALA A 222 -20.36 -10.88 -11.74
CA ALA A 222 -19.70 -9.77 -11.06
C ALA A 222 -19.00 -10.29 -9.80
N GLN A 223 -17.85 -9.70 -9.44
CA GLN A 223 -17.21 -9.98 -8.17
C GLN A 223 -17.70 -8.98 -7.11
N VAL A 224 -17.99 -9.48 -5.91
CA VAL A 224 -18.30 -8.66 -4.73
C VAL A 224 -17.36 -9.07 -3.61
N ASP A 225 -16.61 -8.12 -3.07
CA ASP A 225 -15.72 -8.34 -1.95
C ASP A 225 -16.38 -7.84 -0.67
N LEU A 226 -16.71 -8.77 0.22
CA LEU A 226 -17.27 -8.50 1.54
C LEU A 226 -16.12 -8.39 2.55
N LEU A 227 -15.94 -7.21 3.15
CA LEU A 227 -14.97 -6.97 4.20
C LEU A 227 -15.69 -6.98 5.55
N LEU A 228 -15.38 -7.96 6.38
CA LEU A 228 -15.97 -8.16 7.70
C LEU A 228 -15.17 -7.39 8.74
N LEU A 229 -15.80 -6.43 9.40
CA LEU A 229 -15.15 -5.45 10.26
C LEU A 229 -15.79 -5.37 11.65
N PRO A 230 -15.07 -5.07 12.76
CA PRO A 230 -15.73 -4.52 13.93
C PRO A 230 -16.63 -3.34 13.54
N PRO A 231 -17.83 -3.19 14.09
CA PRO A 231 -18.70 -2.06 13.77
C PRO A 231 -18.01 -0.69 13.89
N PRO A 232 -17.20 -0.39 14.93
CA PRO A 232 -16.48 0.87 15.03
C PRO A 232 -15.41 1.10 13.95
N ALA A 233 -15.00 0.04 13.25
CA ALA A 233 -13.96 0.06 12.23
C ALA A 233 -14.50 0.40 10.82
N VAL A 234 -15.81 0.26 10.59
CA VAL A 234 -16.44 0.48 9.28
C VAL A 234 -16.21 1.90 8.74
N PRO A 235 -16.42 2.99 9.51
CA PRO A 235 -16.21 4.34 9.00
C PRO A 235 -14.76 4.61 8.59
N PHE A 236 -13.80 4.09 9.36
CA PHE A 236 -12.37 4.23 9.05
C PHE A 236 -12.00 3.46 7.79
N GLN A 237 -12.50 2.22 7.66
CA GLN A 237 -12.26 1.41 6.47
C GLN A 237 -12.86 2.07 5.22
N ARG A 238 -14.08 2.63 5.33
CA ARG A 238 -14.71 3.41 4.25
C ARG A 238 -13.82 4.56 3.81
N PHE A 239 -13.29 5.30 4.78
CA PHE A 239 -12.39 6.42 4.53
C PHE A 239 -11.08 5.98 3.86
N THR A 240 -10.44 4.91 4.35
CA THR A 240 -9.15 4.48 3.79
C THR A 240 -9.29 3.76 2.45
N HIS A 241 -10.36 2.99 2.24
CA HIS A 241 -10.63 2.32 0.96
C HIS A 241 -11.17 3.24 -0.12
N ALA A 242 -11.66 4.43 0.25
CA ALA A 242 -12.11 5.43 -0.70
C ALA A 242 -11.07 5.64 -1.81
N TYR A 243 -11.52 5.56 -3.06
CA TYR A 243 -10.73 5.92 -4.26
C TYR A 243 -9.49 5.05 -4.54
N GLY A 244 -9.10 4.14 -3.63
CA GLY A 244 -7.88 3.32 -3.71
C GLY A 244 -6.57 4.10 -3.52
N SER A 245 -6.54 5.40 -3.82
CA SER A 245 -5.40 6.31 -3.59
C SER A 245 -5.38 6.89 -2.18
N THR A 246 -6.55 7.04 -1.52
CA THR A 246 -6.65 7.68 -0.19
C THR A 246 -5.74 7.03 0.85
N MET A 247 -5.81 5.69 1.01
CA MET A 247 -4.93 4.98 1.94
C MET A 247 -3.44 5.23 1.67
N LEU A 248 -3.04 5.27 0.39
CA LEU A 248 -1.66 5.48 0.01
C LEU A 248 -1.19 6.89 0.38
N LEU A 249 -1.96 7.90 -0.03
CA LEU A 249 -1.67 9.32 0.25
C LEU A 249 -1.67 9.58 1.76
N LEU A 250 -2.69 9.12 2.47
CA LEU A 250 -2.84 9.29 3.91
C LEU A 250 -1.72 8.57 4.69
N SER A 251 -1.33 7.36 4.26
CA SER A 251 -0.20 6.63 4.87
C SER A 251 1.13 7.37 4.71
N GLN A 252 1.37 8.00 3.56
CA GLN A 252 2.56 8.83 3.36
C GLN A 252 2.47 10.11 4.19
N LEU A 253 1.31 10.78 4.18
CA LEU A 253 1.08 11.98 4.95
C LEU A 253 1.35 11.76 6.44
N VAL A 254 0.78 10.72 7.04
CA VAL A 254 0.97 10.37 8.46
C VAL A 254 2.44 10.18 8.81
N ARG A 255 3.20 9.43 8.00
CA ARG A 255 4.63 9.18 8.25
C ARG A 255 5.48 10.45 8.14
N ARG A 256 5.17 11.32 7.18
CA ARG A 256 5.89 12.58 6.96
C ARG A 256 5.53 13.65 7.99
N ALA A 257 4.24 13.78 8.29
CA ALA A 257 3.69 14.71 9.28
C ALA A 257 4.27 14.48 10.67
N SER A 258 4.37 13.22 11.08
CA SER A 258 4.88 12.81 12.39
C SER A 258 6.41 12.68 12.45
N SER A 259 7.09 12.71 11.29
CA SER A 259 8.50 12.30 11.17
C SER A 259 8.78 10.91 11.77
N CYS A 260 7.74 10.07 11.86
CA CYS A 260 7.78 8.76 12.49
C CYS A 260 7.41 7.68 11.47
N ARG A 261 8.37 6.81 11.15
CA ARG A 261 8.13 5.69 10.20
C ARG A 261 7.24 4.60 10.77
N ASP A 262 7.11 4.54 12.09
CA ASP A 262 6.33 3.53 12.78
C ASP A 262 4.90 3.95 13.09
N PHE A 263 4.51 5.20 12.80
CA PHE A 263 3.12 5.59 12.72
C PHE A 263 2.58 5.11 11.37
N VAL A 264 1.76 4.06 11.40
CA VAL A 264 1.20 3.40 10.22
C VAL A 264 -0.32 3.36 10.28
N LEU A 265 -0.94 3.32 9.11
CA LEU A 265 -2.34 2.98 8.97
C LEU A 265 -2.43 1.49 8.66
N GLN A 266 -3.26 0.76 9.41
CA GLN A 266 -3.41 -0.68 9.24
C GLN A 266 -4.89 -1.03 9.18
N GLY A 267 -5.35 -1.34 7.96
CA GLY A 267 -6.75 -1.63 7.68
C GLY A 267 -7.65 -0.51 8.19
N HIS A 268 -8.26 -0.75 9.34
CA HIS A 268 -9.31 0.05 9.95
C HIS A 268 -8.87 0.87 11.17
N CYS A 269 -7.56 1.09 11.36
CA CYS A 269 -7.06 1.91 12.46
C CYS A 269 -5.72 2.59 12.20
N ALA A 270 -5.47 3.64 12.96
CA ALA A 270 -4.17 4.27 13.12
C ALA A 270 -3.39 3.56 14.23
N VAL A 271 -2.13 3.20 13.95
CA VAL A 271 -1.31 2.39 14.84
C VAL A 271 0.07 3.00 14.98
N LEU A 272 0.57 3.07 16.22
CA LEU A 272 1.97 3.34 16.50
C LEU A 272 2.67 2.02 16.83
N ARG A 273 3.74 1.74 16.10
CA ARG A 273 4.62 0.60 16.38
C ARG A 273 5.93 1.11 16.96
N TRP A 274 6.57 0.32 17.81
CA TRP A 274 7.94 0.62 18.23
C TRP A 274 8.67 -0.66 18.54
N ASP A 275 9.97 -0.68 18.29
CA ASP A 275 10.83 -1.82 18.60
C ASP A 275 11.65 -1.53 19.88
N PRO A 276 11.08 -1.77 21.08
CA PRO A 276 11.81 -1.60 22.34
C PRO A 276 12.94 -2.64 22.50
N TYR A 277 12.82 -3.80 21.84
CA TYR A 277 13.72 -4.95 21.97
C TYR A 277 14.01 -5.57 20.59
N PRO A 278 15.10 -5.18 19.91
CA PRO A 278 15.42 -5.61 18.56
C PRO A 278 15.26 -7.11 18.32
N GLY A 279 14.46 -7.44 17.31
CA GLY A 279 14.16 -8.81 16.92
C GLY A 279 13.04 -9.48 17.73
N CYS A 280 12.46 -8.81 18.72
CA CYS A 280 11.16 -9.20 19.26
C CYS A 280 10.02 -8.60 18.41
N PRO A 281 8.77 -9.07 18.57
CA PRO A 281 7.61 -8.35 18.06
C PRO A 281 7.60 -6.90 18.55
N LYS A 282 7.19 -5.97 17.69
CA LYS A 282 7.07 -4.55 18.03
C LYS A 282 5.96 -4.36 19.08
N ALA A 283 6.16 -3.42 20.00
CA ALA A 283 5.08 -2.89 20.81
C ALA A 283 4.12 -2.14 19.88
N GLU A 284 2.86 -2.57 19.86
CA GLU A 284 1.82 -2.03 18.99
C GLU A 284 0.74 -1.37 19.83
N VAL A 285 0.45 -0.10 19.55
CA VAL A 285 -0.59 0.68 20.24
C VAL A 285 -1.56 1.20 19.19
N ARG A 286 -2.84 0.86 19.35
CA ARG A 286 -3.91 1.38 18.51
C ARG A 286 -4.26 2.78 18.98
N LEU A 287 -4.08 3.76 18.10
CA LEU A 287 -4.30 5.16 18.41
C LEU A 287 -5.78 5.52 18.27
N THR A 288 -6.40 5.17 17.13
CA THR A 288 -7.81 5.46 16.87
C THR A 288 -8.42 4.57 15.78
N HIS A 289 -9.73 4.35 15.92
CA HIS A 289 -10.63 3.79 14.90
C HIS A 289 -11.55 4.87 14.28
N SER A 290 -11.48 6.11 14.76
CA SER A 290 -12.29 7.22 14.27
C SER A 290 -11.54 7.96 13.15
N PRO A 291 -12.10 8.03 11.92
CA PRO A 291 -11.51 8.82 10.85
C PRO A 291 -11.49 10.31 11.23
N ASP A 292 -12.55 10.80 11.87
CA ASP A 292 -12.63 12.17 12.38
C ASP A 292 -11.48 12.50 13.34
N ALA A 293 -11.23 11.63 14.33
CA ALA A 293 -10.15 11.87 15.27
C ALA A 293 -8.76 11.84 14.58
N LEU A 294 -8.56 10.98 13.57
CA LEU A 294 -7.32 10.97 12.79
C LEU A 294 -7.17 12.27 11.97
N CYS A 295 -8.24 12.71 11.32
CA CYS A 295 -8.28 13.98 10.59
C CYS A 295 -8.01 15.17 11.51
N ALA A 296 -8.63 15.21 12.69
CA ALA A 296 -8.39 16.24 13.70
C ALA A 296 -6.91 16.29 14.13
N TYR A 297 -6.28 15.12 14.39
CA TYR A 297 -4.84 15.05 14.68
C TYR A 297 -3.99 15.63 13.53
N LEU A 298 -4.34 15.28 12.29
CA LEU A 298 -3.63 15.76 11.11
C LEU A 298 -3.92 17.24 10.80
N GLY A 299 -4.99 17.82 11.35
CA GLY A 299 -5.53 19.12 10.98
C GLY A 299 -6.22 19.14 9.61
N LEU A 300 -6.80 17.99 9.23
CA LEU A 300 -7.66 17.82 8.05
C LEU A 300 -9.12 17.96 8.45
N ARG A 301 -9.97 18.36 7.50
CA ARG A 301 -11.41 18.58 7.70
C ARG A 301 -12.24 17.35 7.35
N TRP A 302 -12.57 16.53 8.33
CA TRP A 302 -13.40 15.33 8.12
C TRP A 302 -14.81 15.67 7.64
N ASP A 303 -15.42 16.69 8.23
CA ASP A 303 -16.71 17.26 7.84
C ASP A 303 -16.76 17.60 6.33
N ALA A 304 -15.71 18.27 5.84
CA ALA A 304 -15.61 18.64 4.43
C ALA A 304 -15.46 17.41 3.53
N TRP A 305 -14.68 16.40 3.96
CA TRP A 305 -14.56 15.14 3.23
C TRP A 305 -15.90 14.43 3.09
N GLU A 306 -16.65 14.31 4.19
CA GLU A 306 -17.92 13.59 4.24
C GLU A 306 -19.03 14.32 3.47
N ALA A 307 -19.01 15.66 3.47
CA ALA A 307 -19.94 16.49 2.70
C ALA A 307 -19.63 16.48 1.20
N SER A 308 -18.35 16.59 0.82
CA SER A 308 -17.94 16.69 -0.59
C SER A 308 -17.88 15.35 -1.30
N LYS A 309 -17.56 14.25 -0.58
CA LYS A 309 -17.30 12.92 -1.13
C LYS A 309 -16.54 13.00 -2.47
N PRO A 310 -15.25 13.39 -2.45
CA PRO A 310 -14.46 13.71 -3.65
C PRO A 310 -14.80 12.85 -4.88
N ALA A 311 -15.28 13.48 -5.95
CA ALA A 311 -15.68 12.76 -7.15
C ALA A 311 -14.48 12.46 -8.06
N THR A 312 -13.47 13.34 -8.01
CA THR A 312 -12.25 13.27 -8.82
C THR A 312 -10.98 13.19 -7.97
N GLU A 313 -9.86 12.80 -8.58
CA GLU A 313 -8.56 12.83 -7.90
C GLU A 313 -8.18 14.26 -7.50
N GLU A 314 -8.55 15.25 -8.31
CA GLU A 314 -8.29 16.66 -8.00
C GLU A 314 -9.07 17.12 -6.77
N ASP A 315 -10.34 16.71 -6.61
CA ASP A 315 -11.12 17.01 -5.40
C ASP A 315 -10.46 16.40 -4.16
N LEU A 316 -9.94 15.16 -4.28
CA LEU A 316 -9.24 14.49 -3.20
C LEU A 316 -7.95 15.23 -2.84
N PHE A 317 -7.19 15.68 -3.84
CA PHE A 317 -5.96 16.45 -3.63
C PHE A 317 -6.25 17.81 -2.99
N ALA A 318 -7.30 18.50 -3.46
CA ALA A 318 -7.77 19.75 -2.89
C ALA A 318 -8.15 19.59 -1.42
N TRP A 319 -8.86 18.51 -1.08
CA TRP A 319 -9.19 18.18 0.31
C TRP A 319 -7.95 17.95 1.17
N PHE A 320 -6.95 17.21 0.69
CA PHE A 320 -5.69 17.05 1.43
C PHE A 320 -5.00 18.38 1.68
N ALA A 321 -5.01 19.29 0.70
CA ALA A 321 -4.40 20.60 0.81
C ALA A 321 -5.18 21.57 1.70
N ASP A 322 -6.48 21.38 1.90
CA ASP A 322 -7.31 22.16 2.82
C ASP A 322 -7.06 21.75 4.29
N CYS A 323 -5.84 22.04 4.76
CA CYS A 323 -5.40 21.77 6.12
C CYS A 323 -4.85 23.03 6.78
N GLY A 324 -4.92 23.09 8.12
CA GLY A 324 -4.39 24.25 8.86
C GLY A 324 -2.89 24.44 8.63
N ALA A 325 -2.42 25.67 8.40
CA ALA A 325 -1.02 25.95 8.05
C ALA A 325 0.03 25.45 9.08
N ALA A 326 -0.36 25.37 10.36
CA ALA A 326 0.47 24.87 11.46
C ALA A 326 0.23 23.38 11.78
N SER A 327 -0.64 22.71 11.03
CA SER A 327 -1.03 21.32 11.29
C SER A 327 0.08 20.31 10.96
N PRO A 328 0.02 19.09 11.53
CA PRO A 328 0.88 18.00 11.09
C PRO A 328 0.74 17.70 9.59
N ALA A 329 -0.47 17.74 9.03
CA ALA A 329 -0.68 17.53 7.59
C ALA A 329 0.11 18.54 6.76
N ALA A 330 0.02 19.84 7.07
CA ALA A 330 0.73 20.88 6.31
C ALA A 330 2.24 20.63 6.26
N ARG A 331 2.83 20.18 7.37
CA ARG A 331 4.24 19.79 7.44
C ARG A 331 4.53 18.58 6.56
N GLY A 332 3.67 17.56 6.60
CA GLY A 332 3.79 16.37 5.78
C GLY A 332 3.68 16.66 4.29
N LEU A 333 2.72 17.49 3.88
CA LEU A 333 2.53 17.92 2.48
C LEU A 333 3.74 18.69 1.96
N ARG A 334 4.32 19.61 2.75
CA ARG A 334 5.58 20.30 2.36
C ARG A 334 6.74 19.33 2.16
N GLN A 335 6.84 18.29 3.00
CA GLN A 335 7.85 17.25 2.82
C GLN A 335 7.59 16.42 1.55
N MET A 336 6.32 16.08 1.26
CA MET A 336 5.95 15.37 0.03
C MET A 336 6.24 16.20 -1.22
N ALA A 337 5.93 17.51 -1.20
CA ALA A 337 6.22 18.43 -2.30
C ALA A 337 7.73 18.58 -2.56
N ARG A 338 8.55 18.66 -1.49
CA ARG A 338 10.02 18.83 -1.56
C ARG A 338 10.75 17.64 -2.16
N HIS A 339 10.42 16.43 -1.70
CA HIS A 339 11.28 15.28 -1.97
C HIS A 339 10.87 14.51 -3.23
N GLY A 340 9.74 14.84 -3.86
CA GLY A 340 9.07 13.88 -4.76
C GLY A 340 8.86 12.54 -4.04
N LEU A 341 8.49 11.50 -4.75
CA LEU A 341 8.76 10.17 -4.22
C LEU A 341 10.27 9.97 -4.15
N VAL A 342 10.74 9.53 -2.98
CA VAL A 342 12.14 9.14 -2.77
C VAL A 342 12.55 8.19 -3.90
N GLU A 343 13.55 8.59 -4.69
CA GLU A 343 14.29 7.72 -5.61
C GLU A 343 14.80 6.53 -4.80
N GLY A 344 14.10 5.40 -4.87
CA GLY A 344 14.58 4.17 -4.25
C GLY A 344 13.50 3.22 -3.78
N THR A 345 13.57 2.01 -4.32
CA THR A 345 13.08 0.74 -3.75
C THR A 345 11.63 0.29 -4.00
N TYR A 346 10.93 0.83 -5.01
CA TYR A 346 9.70 0.15 -5.46
C TYR A 346 9.98 -0.85 -6.58
N THR A 347 9.68 -2.12 -6.30
CA THR A 347 9.69 -3.22 -7.27
C THR A 347 8.68 -2.97 -8.40
N HIS A 348 8.90 -3.51 -9.60
CA HIS A 348 8.10 -3.27 -10.82
C HIS A 348 6.56 -3.39 -10.67
N GLN A 349 6.05 -4.15 -9.70
CA GLN A 349 4.61 -4.24 -9.40
C GLN A 349 3.99 -2.98 -8.73
N GLY A 350 4.82 -1.99 -8.34
CA GLY A 350 4.38 -0.76 -7.68
C GLY A 350 4.18 0.46 -8.58
N ARG A 351 4.42 0.35 -9.89
CA ARG A 351 4.50 1.52 -10.80
C ARG A 351 3.25 2.41 -10.78
N SER A 352 2.04 1.84 -10.74
CA SER A 352 0.81 2.66 -10.72
C SER A 352 0.60 3.40 -9.40
N ARG A 353 0.96 2.77 -8.26
CA ARG A 353 0.85 3.42 -6.93
C ARG A 353 1.85 4.55 -6.80
N VAL A 354 3.06 4.35 -7.31
CA VAL A 354 4.11 5.37 -7.34
C VAL A 354 3.65 6.55 -8.20
N ALA A 355 3.05 6.30 -9.36
CA ALA A 355 2.53 7.35 -10.24
C ALA A 355 1.55 8.31 -9.52
N VAL A 356 0.60 7.79 -8.73
CA VAL A 356 -0.35 8.64 -7.99
C VAL A 356 0.36 9.60 -7.02
N LEU A 357 1.40 9.13 -6.33
CA LEU A 357 2.17 9.95 -5.40
C LEU A 357 3.04 10.98 -6.14
N ASP A 358 3.53 10.67 -7.34
CA ASP A 358 4.29 11.59 -8.18
C ASP A 358 3.40 12.70 -8.73
N VAL A 359 2.23 12.33 -9.25
CA VAL A 359 1.19 13.26 -9.72
C VAL A 359 0.76 14.18 -8.58
N PHE A 360 0.47 13.61 -7.40
CA PHE A 360 0.11 14.43 -6.23
C PHE A 360 1.25 15.36 -5.79
N GLY A 361 2.50 14.88 -5.80
CA GLY A 361 3.66 15.71 -5.49
C GLY A 361 3.87 16.87 -6.47
N ALA A 362 3.65 16.64 -7.77
CA ALA A 362 3.67 17.69 -8.79
C ALA A 362 2.56 18.72 -8.58
N TRP A 363 1.33 18.24 -8.39
CA TRP A 363 0.15 19.05 -8.08
C TRP A 363 0.37 19.95 -6.85
N LEU A 364 1.03 19.44 -5.81
CA LEU A 364 1.39 20.21 -4.62
C LEU A 364 2.42 21.31 -4.93
N ARG A 365 3.44 21.03 -5.74
CA ARG A 365 4.46 22.01 -6.12
C ARG A 365 3.88 23.16 -6.94
N GLU A 366 3.01 22.86 -7.90
CA GLU A 366 2.31 23.85 -8.72
C GLU A 366 1.48 24.82 -7.86
N ARG A 367 0.95 24.34 -6.73
CA ARG A 367 0.18 25.14 -5.77
C ARG A 367 1.03 25.75 -4.65
N GLY A 368 2.35 25.77 -4.78
CA GLY A 368 3.24 26.48 -3.86
C GLY A 368 3.53 25.76 -2.53
N TRP A 369 3.25 24.47 -2.40
CA TRP A 369 3.63 23.67 -1.22
C TRP A 369 5.12 23.32 -1.19
N GLY A 370 5.78 23.40 -2.35
CA GLY A 370 7.23 23.21 -2.48
C GLY A 370 8.03 24.38 -1.89
N PRO A 371 9.36 24.23 -1.75
CA PRO A 371 10.20 25.39 -1.51
C PRO A 371 9.99 26.32 -2.70
N SER A 372 9.69 27.60 -2.46
CA SER A 372 9.66 28.57 -3.56
C SER A 372 10.98 28.43 -4.30
N THR A 373 10.92 27.99 -5.55
CA THR A 373 11.99 28.19 -6.51
C THR A 373 12.04 29.69 -6.78
N ARG A 374 12.36 30.48 -5.76
CA ARG A 374 12.98 31.77 -5.97
C ARG A 374 14.18 31.42 -6.81
N SER A 375 14.08 31.66 -8.12
CA SER A 375 15.22 31.69 -9.00
C SER A 375 16.32 32.37 -8.20
N PRO A 376 17.50 31.75 -8.07
CA PRO A 376 18.62 32.41 -7.39
C PRO A 376 18.68 33.80 -7.99
N SER A 377 18.37 34.81 -7.16
CA SER A 377 18.31 36.19 -7.62
C SER A 377 19.61 36.41 -8.37
N PRO A 378 19.59 36.83 -9.65
CA PRO A 378 20.83 37.09 -10.36
C PRO A 378 21.62 38.00 -9.45
N ALA A 379 22.79 37.52 -9.02
CA ALA A 379 23.64 38.25 -8.09
C ALA A 379 23.77 39.65 -8.68
N LYS A 380 23.23 40.65 -7.97
CA LYS A 380 23.53 42.04 -8.30
C LYS A 380 25.05 42.13 -8.22
N SER A 381 25.68 42.19 -9.39
CA SER A 381 27.04 42.65 -9.54
C SER A 381 27.04 44.12 -9.16
N GLU A 382 27.03 44.41 -7.86
CA GLU A 382 27.41 45.72 -7.36
C GLU A 382 28.91 45.85 -7.61
N GLY A 383 29.23 46.80 -8.48
CA GLY A 383 30.58 47.11 -8.88
C GLY A 383 31.43 47.48 -7.68
N SER A 384 32.59 46.84 -7.59
CA SER A 384 33.75 47.42 -6.93
C SER A 384 34.68 47.89 -8.04
N GLU A 385 34.66 49.20 -8.29
CA GLU A 385 35.73 49.88 -9.00
C GLU A 385 37.04 49.76 -8.22
N GLY A 386 38.16 49.61 -8.94
CA GLY A 386 39.49 49.95 -8.46
C GLY A 386 40.33 48.81 -7.88
N SER A 387 41.05 48.09 -8.74
CA SER A 387 42.51 47.95 -8.57
C SER A 387 43.12 47.30 -9.81
N GLU A 388 43.91 48.11 -10.53
CA GLU A 388 44.82 47.68 -11.57
C GLU A 388 45.75 46.57 -11.08
N ARG A 389 45.86 45.47 -11.83
CA ARG A 389 47.17 44.92 -12.16
C ARG A 389 47.12 44.09 -13.44
N THR A 390 47.95 44.55 -14.36
CA THR A 390 48.40 44.02 -15.62
C THR A 390 48.74 42.53 -15.59
N GLY A 391 48.33 41.82 -16.64
CA GLY A 391 48.66 40.41 -16.85
C GLY A 391 48.18 39.91 -18.21
N THR A 392 48.90 40.32 -19.25
CA THR A 392 48.87 39.84 -20.64
C THR A 392 48.81 38.31 -20.77
N GLY A 393 47.96 37.79 -21.67
CA GLY A 393 47.93 36.37 -22.00
C GLY A 393 46.95 36.00 -23.11
N THR A 394 47.40 36.19 -24.34
CA THR A 394 46.80 35.95 -25.66
C THR A 394 46.33 34.51 -25.93
N GLY A 395 45.28 34.33 -26.74
CA GLY A 395 45.01 33.10 -27.53
C GLY A 395 43.53 32.73 -27.57
N SER A 396 42.75 33.26 -28.52
CA SER A 396 42.44 32.66 -29.84
C SER A 396 41.32 31.62 -29.77
N GLY A 397 40.23 31.90 -30.48
CA GLY A 397 38.99 31.15 -30.43
C GLY A 397 38.97 29.81 -31.15
N LYS A 398 37.85 29.10 -31.00
CA LYS A 398 37.02 28.68 -32.13
C LYS A 398 35.68 28.10 -31.65
N GLU A 399 34.69 28.49 -32.43
CA GLU A 399 33.36 27.95 -32.67
C GLU A 399 33.21 26.40 -32.69
N GLN A 400 31.97 26.02 -32.35
CA GLN A 400 31.12 24.97 -32.96
C GLN A 400 31.03 23.55 -32.37
N ALA A 401 29.77 23.08 -32.42
CA ALA A 401 29.20 21.73 -32.37
C ALA A 401 29.23 21.00 -31.01
N ALA A 402 28.10 20.72 -30.36
CA ALA A 402 26.99 19.84 -30.76
C ALA A 402 27.41 18.37 -30.91
N GLU A 403 26.66 17.51 -30.20
CA GLU A 403 26.38 16.10 -30.52
C GLU A 403 27.23 14.98 -29.87
N SER A 404 26.48 13.98 -29.39
CA SER A 404 26.88 12.61 -29.00
C SER A 404 27.52 12.37 -27.63
N LEU A 405 26.66 12.08 -26.64
CA LEU A 405 27.00 11.31 -25.43
C LEU A 405 26.57 9.86 -25.65
N ALA A 406 27.43 9.06 -26.27
CA ALA A 406 27.30 7.61 -26.33
C ALA A 406 28.69 6.97 -26.32
N GLU A 407 28.87 5.98 -25.45
CA GLU A 407 29.94 4.96 -25.46
C GLU A 407 31.40 5.40 -25.25
N ALA A 408 31.82 5.39 -23.97
CA ALA A 408 33.20 5.00 -23.60
C ALA A 408 33.26 4.63 -22.11
N LYS A 409 32.78 3.44 -21.74
CA LYS A 409 33.24 2.73 -20.55
C LYS A 409 34.26 1.69 -21.01
N ASP A 410 35.49 2.11 -21.23
CA ASP A 410 36.61 1.19 -21.12
C ASP A 410 37.94 1.93 -20.89
N GLY A 411 38.74 1.38 -19.98
CA GLY A 411 40.18 1.60 -19.94
C GLY A 411 40.72 2.89 -19.32
N LEU A 412 40.76 2.98 -17.98
CA LEU A 412 41.88 3.68 -17.31
C LEU A 412 42.18 3.10 -15.92
N LYS A 413 42.81 1.91 -15.91
CA LYS A 413 43.57 1.43 -14.75
C LYS A 413 44.89 2.20 -14.71
N ARG A 414 44.94 3.24 -13.88
CA ARG A 414 46.18 3.93 -13.54
C ARG A 414 46.97 3.05 -12.57
N ALA A 415 48.10 2.53 -13.05
CA ALA A 415 49.06 1.80 -12.23
C ALA A 415 49.54 2.70 -11.08
N THR A 416 49.27 2.27 -9.86
CA THR A 416 49.82 2.85 -8.62
C THR A 416 51.09 2.05 -8.32
N PRO A 417 52.23 2.69 -7.99
CA PRO A 417 53.47 1.96 -7.73
C PRO A 417 53.30 1.05 -6.50
N GLU A 418 53.72 -0.19 -6.66
CA GLU A 418 53.77 -1.22 -5.63
C GLU A 418 54.66 -0.73 -4.48
N SER A 419 54.04 -0.33 -3.36
CA SER A 419 54.77 -0.21 -2.09
C SER A 419 54.98 -1.61 -1.54
N GLU A 420 56.22 -1.93 -1.18
CA GLU A 420 56.62 -3.16 -0.48
C GLU A 420 55.62 -3.51 0.62
N THR A 421 54.84 -4.56 0.37
CA THR A 421 53.81 -5.02 1.31
C THR A 421 54.52 -5.82 2.39
N GLU A 422 54.61 -5.25 3.60
CA GLU A 422 54.96 -6.02 4.80
C GLU A 422 54.10 -7.31 4.84
N PRO A 423 54.68 -8.46 5.21
CA PRO A 423 53.94 -9.72 5.31
C PRO A 423 52.72 -9.51 6.22
N PRO A 424 51.51 -9.92 5.81
CA PRO A 424 50.30 -9.65 6.56
C PRO A 424 50.45 -10.24 7.95
N THR A 425 50.61 -9.38 8.94
CA THR A 425 50.55 -9.77 10.35
C THR A 425 49.21 -10.49 10.54
N PRO A 426 49.20 -11.70 11.14
CA PRO A 426 47.97 -12.46 11.33
C PRO A 426 46.99 -11.60 12.11
N LYS A 427 45.95 -11.11 11.41
CA LYS A 427 44.92 -10.27 12.02
C LYS A 427 44.25 -11.12 13.09
N LYS A 428 44.48 -10.77 14.36
CA LYS A 428 43.75 -11.36 15.49
C LYS A 428 42.26 -11.39 15.12
N PRO A 429 41.59 -12.56 15.19
CA PRO A 429 40.18 -12.67 14.84
C PRO A 429 39.41 -11.62 15.65
N LYS A 430 38.80 -10.66 14.94
CA LYS A 430 38.02 -9.61 15.58
C LYS A 430 36.90 -10.32 16.36
N PRO A 431 36.79 -10.13 17.68
CA PRO A 431 35.77 -10.81 18.46
C PRO A 431 34.40 -10.53 17.82
N PRO A 432 33.52 -11.54 17.71
CA PRO A 432 32.21 -11.37 17.12
C PRO A 432 31.54 -10.18 17.80
N GLN A 433 31.19 -9.15 17.02
CA GLN A 433 30.51 -8.00 17.59
C GLN A 433 29.23 -8.51 18.26
N PRO A 434 28.97 -8.14 19.52
CA PRO A 434 27.78 -8.59 20.21
C PRO A 434 26.59 -8.20 19.34
N VAL A 435 25.79 -9.19 18.98
CA VAL A 435 24.47 -8.97 18.37
C VAL A 435 23.80 -7.90 19.24
N ASN A 436 23.23 -6.85 18.64
CA ASN A 436 22.58 -5.69 19.28
C ASN A 436 21.36 -6.07 20.13
N ALA A 437 21.53 -7.03 21.02
CA ALA A 437 20.58 -7.43 22.01
C ALA A 437 20.54 -6.32 23.05
N VAL A 438 19.35 -6.07 23.59
CA VAL A 438 19.11 -5.06 24.60
C VAL A 438 18.70 -5.81 25.87
N PRO A 439 19.27 -5.48 27.05
CA PRO A 439 18.87 -6.13 28.28
C PRO A 439 17.35 -6.02 28.50
N PRO A 440 16.68 -7.08 28.99
CA PRO A 440 15.22 -7.09 29.14
C PRO A 440 14.69 -5.98 30.07
N ASN A 441 15.52 -5.51 31.01
CA ASN A 441 15.17 -4.47 31.97
C ASN A 441 15.47 -3.05 31.47
N GLN A 442 16.01 -2.89 30.27
CA GLN A 442 16.43 -1.61 29.71
C GLN A 442 15.93 -1.47 28.26
N PRO A 443 14.60 -1.42 28.01
CA PRO A 443 14.08 -1.23 26.66
C PRO A 443 14.66 0.02 26.01
N ARG A 444 14.78 0.03 24.68
CA ARG A 444 15.21 1.23 23.95
C ARG A 444 14.28 2.40 24.29
N PRO A 445 14.82 3.59 24.57
CA PRO A 445 14.01 4.75 24.91
C PRO A 445 13.06 5.08 23.76
N LEU A 446 11.83 5.44 24.11
CA LEU A 446 10.83 5.87 23.14
C LEU A 446 11.27 7.22 22.54
N PRO A 447 11.36 7.36 21.20
CA PRO A 447 11.71 8.64 20.60
C PRO A 447 10.70 9.73 20.96
N SER A 448 11.16 10.99 21.03
CA SER A 448 10.32 12.12 21.43
C SER A 448 9.08 12.30 20.54
N ALA A 449 9.20 12.04 19.23
CA ALA A 449 8.07 12.06 18.30
C ALA A 449 7.01 11.00 18.64
N HIS A 450 7.42 9.77 18.96
CA HIS A 450 6.51 8.70 19.38
C HIS A 450 5.82 9.05 20.70
N ALA A 451 6.56 9.59 21.67
CA ALA A 451 6.00 10.03 22.94
C ALA A 451 4.95 11.14 22.76
N ALA A 452 5.21 12.11 21.87
CA ALA A 452 4.26 13.17 21.54
C ALA A 452 2.96 12.61 20.92
N ILE A 453 3.06 11.60 20.04
CA ILE A 453 1.89 10.92 19.46
C ILE A 453 1.09 10.22 20.57
N LEU A 454 1.74 9.41 21.41
CA LEU A 454 1.05 8.72 22.50
C LEU A 454 0.36 9.69 23.47
N ARG A 455 1.03 10.80 23.81
CA ARG A 455 0.46 11.83 24.68
C ARG A 455 -0.76 12.50 24.07
N TYR A 456 -0.72 12.84 22.78
CA TYR A 456 -1.88 13.41 22.09
C TYR A 456 -3.11 12.50 22.22
N TRP A 457 -2.92 11.19 22.12
CA TRP A 457 -4.00 10.20 22.20
C TRP A 457 -4.30 9.71 23.61
N GLY A 458 -3.53 10.10 24.63
CA GLY A 458 -3.65 9.57 25.99
C GLY A 458 -3.32 8.07 26.11
N LYS A 459 -2.39 7.56 25.28
CA LYS A 459 -2.08 6.12 25.14
C LYS A 459 -0.72 5.71 25.72
N GLU A 460 -0.13 6.52 26.59
CA GLU A 460 1.19 6.25 27.19
C GLU A 460 1.16 4.97 28.06
N GLU A 461 0.08 4.75 28.83
CA GLU A 461 -0.06 3.56 29.67
C GLU A 461 -0.24 2.27 28.84
N GLU A 462 -1.01 2.32 27.76
CA GLU A 462 -1.19 1.20 26.84
C GLU A 462 0.14 0.80 26.18
N TYR A 463 0.99 1.77 25.85
CA TYR A 463 2.34 1.49 25.38
C TYR A 463 3.18 0.79 26.45
N VAL A 464 3.17 1.27 27.70
CA VAL A 464 3.90 0.63 28.80
C VAL A 464 3.43 -0.82 28.98
N ALA A 465 2.13 -1.06 28.96
CA ALA A 465 1.55 -2.41 29.03
C ALA A 465 2.02 -3.29 27.87
N ALA A 466 2.01 -2.78 26.63
CA ALA A 466 2.50 -3.50 25.46
C ALA A 466 3.99 -3.86 25.56
N VAL A 467 4.84 -2.95 26.07
CA VAL A 467 6.26 -3.23 26.33
C VAL A 467 6.44 -4.30 27.40
N GLN A 468 5.68 -4.25 28.50
CA GLN A 468 5.74 -5.27 29.55
C GLN A 468 5.31 -6.65 29.03
N ALA A 469 4.31 -6.72 28.15
CA ALA A 469 3.86 -7.98 27.55
C ALA A 469 4.95 -8.64 26.68
N ILE A 470 5.83 -7.84 26.05
CA ILE A 470 6.93 -8.34 25.19
C ILE A 470 8.15 -8.76 26.02
N ARG A 471 8.31 -8.20 27.23
CA ARG A 471 9.48 -8.37 28.09
C ARG A 471 9.88 -9.84 28.38
N PRO A 472 8.95 -10.80 28.62
CA PRO A 472 9.33 -12.20 28.82
C PRO A 472 10.02 -12.81 27.58
N MET A 473 9.54 -12.50 26.38
CA MET A 473 10.17 -12.96 25.14
C MET A 473 11.55 -12.32 24.94
N ALA A 474 11.68 -11.03 25.25
CA ALA A 474 12.97 -10.34 25.23
C ALA A 474 13.96 -10.99 26.22
N ALA A 475 13.51 -11.38 27.41
CA ALA A 475 14.31 -12.12 28.39
C ALA A 475 14.79 -13.48 27.88
N LEU A 476 13.91 -14.26 27.27
CA LEU A 476 14.29 -15.55 26.66
C LEU A 476 15.32 -15.38 25.54
N ARG A 477 15.12 -14.39 24.67
CA ARG A 477 16.06 -14.07 23.59
C ARG A 477 17.41 -13.61 24.12
N TRP A 478 17.41 -12.71 25.09
CA TRP A 478 18.62 -12.22 25.75
C TRP A 478 19.39 -13.38 26.40
N ALA A 479 18.72 -14.25 27.15
CA ALA A 479 19.34 -15.44 27.73
C ALA A 479 19.95 -16.38 26.67
N GLY A 480 19.33 -16.49 25.49
CA GLY A 480 19.89 -17.22 24.35
C GLY A 480 21.14 -16.56 23.75
N VAL A 481 21.19 -15.23 23.70
CA VAL A 481 22.38 -14.48 23.26
C VAL A 481 23.50 -14.60 24.29
N GLU A 482 23.21 -14.45 25.57
CA GLU A 482 24.22 -14.54 26.62
C GLU A 482 24.80 -15.95 26.74
N ARG A 483 23.97 -17.00 26.60
CA ARG A 483 24.48 -18.38 26.53
C ARG A 483 25.45 -18.60 25.37
N ARG A 484 25.15 -18.05 24.20
CA ARG A 484 26.07 -18.10 23.04
C ARG A 484 27.35 -17.32 23.31
N ARG A 485 27.24 -16.11 23.85
CA ARG A 485 28.39 -15.28 24.24
C ARG A 485 29.31 -16.00 25.22
N LEU A 486 28.76 -16.60 26.26
CA LEU A 486 29.53 -17.37 27.25
C LEU A 486 30.15 -18.62 26.65
N ALA A 487 29.47 -19.31 25.73
CA ALA A 487 30.04 -20.44 25.00
C ALA A 487 31.20 -20.01 24.09
N ASP A 488 31.07 -18.88 23.39
CA ASP A 488 32.14 -18.33 22.54
C ASP A 488 33.35 -17.91 23.37
N ILE A 489 33.14 -17.28 24.53
CA ILE A 489 34.22 -16.94 25.47
C ILE A 489 34.94 -18.21 25.96
N ARG A 490 34.19 -19.23 26.41
CA ARG A 490 34.78 -20.51 26.85
C ARG A 490 35.59 -21.18 25.74
N LYS A 491 35.05 -21.20 24.52
CA LYS A 491 35.75 -21.75 23.35
C LYS A 491 37.03 -20.97 23.03
N ALA A 492 37.02 -19.65 23.16
CA ALA A 492 38.20 -18.82 22.98
C ALA A 492 39.26 -19.07 24.08
N GLU A 493 38.83 -19.18 25.34
CA GLU A 493 39.70 -19.51 26.47
C GLU A 493 40.33 -20.92 26.32
N GLU A 494 39.54 -21.92 25.89
CA GLU A 494 40.03 -23.27 25.58
C GLU A 494 41.05 -23.24 24.43
N ALA A 495 40.81 -22.45 23.39
CA ALA A 495 41.75 -22.28 22.28
C ALA A 495 43.07 -21.63 22.76
N THR A 496 43.00 -20.57 23.56
CA THR A 496 44.21 -19.92 24.12
C THR A 496 44.98 -20.86 25.05
N LYS A 497 44.30 -21.63 25.90
CA LYS A 497 44.96 -22.64 26.75
C LYS A 497 45.64 -23.72 25.93
N LYS A 498 45.00 -24.16 24.84
CA LYS A 498 45.58 -25.15 23.92
C LYS A 498 46.83 -24.59 23.21
N GLU A 499 46.78 -23.37 22.71
CA GLU A 499 47.93 -22.69 22.10
C GLU A 499 49.10 -22.51 23.10
N GLN A 500 48.80 -22.14 24.35
CA GLN A 500 49.82 -22.04 25.41
C GLN A 500 50.46 -23.39 25.71
N ALA A 501 49.67 -24.46 25.84
CA ALA A 501 50.18 -25.81 26.08
C ALA A 501 51.05 -26.32 24.91
N GLU A 502 50.67 -26.04 23.67
CA GLU A 502 51.46 -26.36 22.48
C GLU A 502 52.78 -25.57 22.44
N ALA A 503 52.76 -24.29 22.82
CA ALA A 503 53.96 -23.45 22.91
C ALA A 503 54.93 -23.91 24.01
N GLU A 504 54.40 -24.26 25.20
CA GLU A 504 55.20 -24.83 26.31
C GLU A 504 55.81 -26.17 25.92
N SER A 505 55.04 -27.06 25.26
CA SER A 505 55.56 -28.33 24.76
C SER A 505 56.64 -28.13 23.70
N ALA A 506 56.49 -27.15 22.79
CA ALA A 506 57.50 -26.85 21.77
C ALA A 506 58.78 -26.27 22.39
N SER A 507 58.65 -25.37 23.39
CA SER A 507 59.80 -24.83 24.13
C SER A 507 60.54 -25.92 24.92
N GLY A 508 59.81 -26.86 25.52
CA GLY A 508 60.41 -28.03 26.18
C GLY A 508 61.24 -28.89 25.22
N CYS A 509 60.74 -29.17 24.02
CA CYS A 509 61.48 -29.92 22.99
C CYS A 509 62.74 -29.18 22.51
N ALA A 510 62.67 -27.85 22.36
CA ALA A 510 63.83 -27.04 21.97
C ALA A 510 64.97 -27.09 23.02
N ASN A 511 64.62 -27.07 24.31
CA ASN A 511 65.61 -27.15 25.39
C ASN A 511 66.30 -28.52 25.47
N ILE A 512 65.58 -29.62 25.19
CA ILE A 512 66.17 -30.97 25.15
C ILE A 512 67.13 -31.09 23.95
N SER A 513 66.76 -30.56 22.78
CA SER A 513 67.62 -30.59 21.60
C SER A 513 68.86 -29.69 21.71
N ALA A 514 68.85 -28.66 22.55
CA ALA A 514 70.01 -27.81 22.80
C ALA A 514 70.97 -28.40 23.85
N ALA A 515 70.49 -29.33 24.69
CA ALA A 515 71.29 -30.00 25.72
C ALA A 515 71.97 -31.29 25.22
N ALA A 516 71.45 -31.89 24.14
CA ALA A 516 72.07 -32.99 23.40
C ALA A 516 73.03 -32.45 22.34
#